data_AF-A0A958LDI6-F1
#
_entry.id   AF-A0A958LDI6-F1
#
_cell.length_a   1.000
_cell.length_b   1.000
_cell.length_c   1.000
_cell.angle_alpha   90.00
_cell.angle_beta   90.00
_cell.angle_gamma   90.00
#
_symmetry.space_group_name_H-M   'P 1'
#
loop_
_entity.id
_entity.type
_entity.pdbx_description
1 polymer ?
#
loop_
_entity_poly.entity_id
_entity_poly.type
_entity_poly.pdbx_seq_one_letter_code
_entity_poly.pdbx_strand_id
1 'polypeptide(L)'
;MQTHHIEGADFAVSYEHGKFAAMAVIHGTSRGQAVGSVRLVRSSLRRVSSSINRLARQTRELATTAALYGLPIGTGAIEIHAPGDTPNAEMIE
;
A
#
# COMPACT_ATOMS: atom_id res chain seq x y z
N MET A 1 9.77 -9.30 -7.56
CA MET A 1 8.31 -9.17 -7.35
C MET A 1 7.87 -10.33 -6.49
N GLN A 2 7.14 -10.07 -5.40
CA GLN A 2 6.64 -11.10 -4.48
C GLN A 2 5.13 -10.92 -4.29
N THR A 3 4.38 -12.01 -4.40
CA THR A 3 2.94 -12.04 -4.13
C THR A 3 2.71 -12.50 -2.70
N HIS A 4 1.75 -11.88 -2.02
CA HIS A 4 1.40 -12.16 -0.63
C HIS A 4 -0.02 -12.69 -0.57
N HIS A 5 -0.23 -13.76 0.20
CA HIS A 5 -1.57 -14.21 0.55
C HIS A 5 -2.02 -13.47 1.79
N ILE A 6 -2.94 -12.51 1.62
CA ILE A 6 -3.53 -11.75 2.72
C ILE A 6 -5.03 -12.04 2.74
N GLU A 7 -5.54 -12.43 3.90
CA GLU A 7 -6.96 -12.75 4.06
C GLU A 7 -7.84 -11.57 3.63
N GLY A 8 -8.75 -11.85 2.70
CA GLY A 8 -9.68 -10.89 2.14
C GLY A 8 -9.12 -10.04 1.00
N ALA A 9 -7.81 -9.92 0.79
CA ALA A 9 -7.32 -9.18 -0.38
C ALA A 9 -7.46 -10.02 -1.66
N ASP A 10 -7.95 -9.41 -2.74
CA ASP A 10 -7.97 -10.06 -4.07
C ASP A 10 -6.54 -10.15 -4.63
N PHE A 11 -5.73 -9.13 -4.33
CA PHE A 11 -4.36 -9.05 -4.79
C PHE A 11 -3.49 -8.28 -3.79
N ALA A 12 -2.33 -8.83 -3.45
CA ALA A 12 -1.32 -8.16 -2.65
C ALA A 12 0.07 -8.50 -3.19
N VAL A 13 0.83 -7.48 -3.58
CA VAL A 13 2.20 -7.65 -4.09
C VAL A 13 3.15 -6.64 -3.48
N SER A 14 4.40 -7.04 -3.35
CA SER A 14 5.53 -6.14 -3.15
C SER A 14 6.53 -6.25 -4.30
N TYR A 15 7.17 -5.13 -4.60
CA TYR A 15 8.24 -5.04 -5.56
C TYR A 15 9.36 -4.22 -4.95
N GLU A 16 10.60 -4.69 -5.08
CA GLU A 16 11.78 -3.96 -4.63
C GLU A 16 12.71 -3.78 -5.82
N HIS A 17 13.22 -2.55 -5.99
CA HIS A 17 14.19 -2.21 -7.02
C HIS A 17 15.14 -1.12 -6.54
N GLY A 18 16.41 -1.50 -6.38
CA GLY A 18 17.42 -0.61 -5.81
C GLY A 18 17.04 -0.17 -4.40
N LYS A 19 16.95 1.14 -4.19
CA LYS A 19 16.55 1.73 -2.89
C LYS A 19 15.04 1.92 -2.75
N PHE A 20 14.27 1.56 -3.77
CA PHE A 20 12.82 1.73 -3.79
C PHE A 20 12.12 0.41 -3.49
N ALA A 21 11.03 0.48 -2.76
CA ALA A 21 10.06 -0.60 -2.67
C ALA A 21 8.67 -0.07 -2.99
N ALA A 22 7.81 -0.88 -3.57
CA ALA A 22 6.41 -0.58 -3.79
C ALA A 22 5.56 -1.74 -3.29
N MET A 23 4.41 -1.43 -2.71
CA MET A 23 3.39 -2.42 -2.36
C MET A 23 2.07 -1.96 -2.91
N ALA A 24 1.31 -2.91 -3.45
CA ALA A 24 -0.05 -2.70 -3.87
C ALA A 24 -0.94 -3.74 -3.20
N VAL A 25 -2.05 -3.29 -2.63
CA VAL A 25 -3.12 -4.16 -2.13
C VAL A 25 -4.42 -3.74 -2.79
N ILE A 26 -5.20 -4.72 -3.25
CA ILE A 26 -6.48 -4.55 -3.92
C ILE A 26 -7.51 -5.48 -3.26
N HIS A 27 -8.74 -4.96 -3.08
CA HIS A 27 -9.85 -5.64 -2.42
C HIS A 27 -11.18 -5.32 -3.12
N GLY A 28 -12.10 -6.29 -3.17
CA GLY A 28 -13.47 -6.10 -3.64
C GLY A 28 -13.65 -5.90 -5.15
N THR A 29 -12.73 -6.39 -6.00
CA THR A 29 -12.85 -6.21 -7.47
C THR A 29 -14.02 -6.95 -8.09
N SER A 30 -14.68 -7.84 -7.34
CA SER A 30 -15.94 -8.48 -7.73
C SER A 30 -17.09 -7.50 -7.97
N ARG A 31 -16.98 -6.26 -7.44
CA ARG A 31 -18.00 -5.22 -7.58
C ARG A 31 -17.73 -4.22 -8.70
N GLY A 32 -16.51 -4.17 -9.22
CA GLY A 32 -16.07 -3.22 -10.23
C GLY A 32 -14.58 -2.91 -10.16
N GLN A 33 -14.14 -1.89 -10.90
CA GLN A 33 -12.73 -1.47 -10.91
C GLN A 33 -12.28 -1.01 -9.52
N ALA A 34 -11.03 -1.31 -9.16
CA ALA A 34 -10.47 -0.84 -7.91
C ALA A 34 -10.08 0.64 -7.99
N VAL A 35 -10.60 1.45 -7.07
CA VAL A 35 -10.22 2.86 -6.90
C VAL A 35 -9.41 3.00 -5.62
N GLY A 36 -8.32 3.75 -5.67
CA GLY A 36 -7.36 3.75 -4.57
C GLY A 36 -6.43 4.95 -4.56
N SER A 37 -5.75 5.13 -3.43
CA SER A 37 -4.72 6.15 -3.27
C SER A 37 -3.34 5.57 -3.53
N VAL A 38 -2.43 6.45 -3.97
CA VAL A 38 -1.00 6.18 -4.05
C VAL A 38 -0.31 7.08 -3.03
N ARG A 39 0.54 6.48 -2.18
CA ARG A 39 1.31 7.21 -1.17
C ARG A 39 2.80 6.98 -1.37
N LEU A 40 3.57 8.06 -1.39
CA LEU A 40 5.03 8.01 -1.30
C LEU A 40 5.45 8.18 0.17
N VAL A 41 6.28 7.28 0.67
CA VAL A 41 6.81 7.29 2.04
C VAL A 41 8.33 7.26 1.97
N ARG A 42 8.99 8.16 2.71
CA ARG A 42 10.42 8.07 2.96
C ARG A 42 10.64 7.17 4.17
N SER A 43 11.26 6.00 4.00
CA SER A 43 11.59 5.12 5.13
C SER A 43 12.71 4.15 4.81
N SER A 44 13.27 3.50 5.83
CA SER A 44 14.13 2.34 5.63
C SER A 44 13.32 1.14 5.13
N LEU A 45 13.92 0.32 4.26
CA LEU A 45 13.31 -0.87 3.64
C LEU A 45 12.84 -1.91 4.70
N ARG A 46 13.39 -1.88 5.91
CA ARG A 46 12.97 -2.76 7.03
C ARG A 46 11.50 -2.64 7.43
N ARG A 47 10.80 -1.56 7.03
CA ARG A 47 9.38 -1.35 7.39
C ARG A 47 8.38 -1.87 6.35
N VAL A 48 8.83 -2.39 5.20
CA VAL A 48 7.96 -2.82 4.09
C VAL A 48 6.93 -3.87 4.54
N SER A 49 7.35 -4.92 5.26
CA SER A 49 6.42 -5.96 5.73
C SER A 49 5.33 -5.46 6.69
N SER A 50 5.59 -4.41 7.47
CA SER A 50 4.57 -3.80 8.34
C SER A 50 3.56 -2.94 7.56
N SER A 51 3.97 -2.40 6.42
CA SER A 51 3.10 -1.58 5.58
C SER A 51 2.08 -2.40 4.79
N ILE A 52 2.38 -3.66 4.42
CA ILE A 52 1.43 -4.48 3.65
C ILE A 52 0.17 -4.81 4.45
N ASN A 53 0.31 -5.15 5.73
CA ASN A 53 -0.82 -5.42 6.62
C ASN A 53 -1.65 -4.15 6.89
N ARG A 54 -0.99 -2.99 6.99
CA ARG A 54 -1.70 -1.72 7.11
C ARG A 54 -2.48 -1.38 5.84
N LEU A 55 -1.87 -1.54 4.67
CA LEU A 55 -2.54 -1.33 3.38
C LEU A 55 -3.74 -2.26 3.20
N ALA A 56 -3.60 -3.53 3.59
CA ALA A 56 -4.71 -4.49 3.56
C ALA A 56 -5.88 -4.08 4.46
N ARG A 57 -5.59 -3.62 5.68
CA ARG A 57 -6.63 -3.09 6.57
C ARG A 57 -7.33 -1.87 5.95
N GLN A 58 -6.56 -0.89 5.47
CA GLN A 58 -7.11 0.34 4.88
C GLN A 58 -7.98 0.06 3.64
N THR A 59 -7.54 -0.83 2.75
CA THR A 59 -8.30 -1.20 1.56
C THR A 59 -9.60 -1.92 1.92
N ARG A 60 -9.59 -2.82 2.91
CA ARG A 60 -10.80 -3.49 3.41
C ARG A 60 -11.80 -2.51 4.03
N GLU A 61 -11.32 -1.55 4.83
CA GLU A 61 -12.15 -0.48 5.39
C GLU A 61 -12.81 0.33 4.28
N LEU A 62 -12.04 0.78 3.29
CA LEU A 62 -12.56 1.52 2.13
C LEU A 62 -13.57 0.69 1.33
N ALA A 63 -13.35 -0.61 1.15
CA ALA A 63 -14.29 -1.48 0.44
C ALA A 63 -15.61 -1.61 1.18
N THR A 64 -15.55 -1.62 2.51
CA THR A 64 -16.74 -1.63 3.37
C THR A 64 -17.49 -0.31 3.24
N THR A 65 -16.78 0.82 3.26
CA THR A 65 -17.36 2.15 3.02
C THR A 65 -18.01 2.23 1.65
N ALA A 66 -17.32 1.82 0.58
CA ALA A 66 -17.87 1.78 -0.77
C ALA A 66 -19.15 0.94 -0.86
N ALA A 67 -19.19 -0.20 -0.15
CA ALA A 67 -20.38 -1.05 -0.03
C ALA A 67 -21.56 -0.29 0.59
N LEU A 68 -21.32 0.42 1.70
CA LEU A 68 -22.35 1.13 2.45
C LEU A 68 -22.96 2.27 1.62
N TYR A 69 -22.17 2.89 0.74
CA TYR A 69 -22.64 3.92 -0.19
C TYR A 69 -23.16 3.37 -1.52
N GLY A 70 -23.20 2.04 -1.70
CA GLY A 70 -23.69 1.41 -2.93
C GLY A 70 -22.80 1.69 -4.16
N LEU A 71 -21.52 1.98 -3.96
CA LEU A 71 -20.60 2.28 -5.06
C LEU A 71 -20.13 0.97 -5.72
N PRO A 72 -20.27 0.81 -7.06
CA PRO A 72 -19.86 -0.40 -7.78
C PRO A 72 -18.36 -0.37 -8.08
N ILE A 73 -17.54 -0.29 -7.04
CA ILE A 73 -16.08 -0.22 -7.13
C ILE A 73 -15.44 -1.22 -6.16
N GLY A 74 -14.29 -1.75 -6.56
CA GLY A 74 -13.32 -2.28 -5.61
C GLY A 74 -12.50 -1.14 -5.01
N THR A 75 -11.58 -1.47 -4.11
CA THR A 75 -10.67 -0.52 -3.50
C THR A 75 -9.24 -0.99 -3.56
N GLY A 76 -8.32 -0.04 -3.66
CA GLY A 76 -6.89 -0.32 -3.70
C GLY A 76 -6.09 0.70 -2.92
N ALA A 77 -4.85 0.34 -2.61
CA ALA A 77 -3.88 1.28 -2.09
C ALA A 77 -2.48 0.86 -2.53
N ILE A 78 -1.68 1.84 -2.93
CA ILE A 78 -0.28 1.65 -3.30
C ILE A 78 0.57 2.48 -2.35
N GLU A 79 1.60 1.88 -1.76
CA GLU A 79 2.62 2.60 -1.03
C GLU A 79 4.00 2.38 -1.66
N ILE A 80 4.66 3.47 -1.99
CA ILE A 80 6.01 3.49 -2.54
C ILE A 80 6.95 3.98 -1.43
N HIS A 81 7.87 3.13 -1.03
CA HIS A 81 8.96 3.48 -0.15
C HIS A 81 10.16 3.96 -0.97
N ALA A 82 10.51 5.22 -0.78
CA ALA A 82 11.77 5.78 -1.27
C ALA A 82 12.78 5.80 -0.13
N PRO A 83 14.10 5.76 -0.44
CA PRO A 83 15.11 5.98 0.58
C PRO A 83 14.84 7.35 1.22
N GLY A 84 14.67 7.35 2.55
CA GLY A 84 14.74 8.59 3.29
C GLY A 84 16.20 8.95 3.43
N ASP A 85 16.62 10.08 2.88
CA ASP A 85 17.77 10.78 3.42
C ASP A 85 17.39 11.06 4.88
N THR A 86 18.06 10.44 5.85
CA THR A 86 18.19 11.08 7.14
C THR A 86 18.82 12.44 6.82
N PRO A 87 18.16 13.59 7.06
CA PRO A 87 18.95 14.79 7.24
C PRO A 87 19.79 14.46 8.46
N ASN A 88 21.08 14.21 8.27
CA ASN A 88 22.01 14.33 9.37
C ASN A 88 21.76 15.75 9.91
N ALA A 89 21.18 15.83 11.10
CA ALA A 89 21.19 17.05 11.91
C ALA A 89 22.60 17.30 12.49
N GLU A 90 23.62 17.05 11.67
CA GLU A 90 25.05 17.25 11.90
C GLU A 90 25.64 17.72 10.57
N MET A 91 25.39 18.98 10.24
CA MET A 91 26.24 19.86 9.42
C MET A 91 25.47 21.16 9.23
N ILE A 92 25.39 21.95 10.30
CA ILE A 92 25.48 23.40 10.17
C ILE A 92 26.55 23.77 11.18
N GLU A 93 27.72 24.14 10.64
CA GLU A 93 28.87 24.68 11.36
C GLU A 93 28.51 25.94 12.16
#